data_AF-A0A1B7MSV2-F1
#
_entry.id   AF-A0A1B7MSV2-F1
#
_cell.length_a   1.000
_cell.length_b   1.000
_cell.length_c   1.000
_cell.angle_alpha   90.00
_cell.angle_beta   90.00
_cell.angle_gamma   90.00
#
_symmetry.space_group_name_H-M   'P 1'
#
loop_
_entity.id
_entity.type
_entity.pdbx_description
1 polymer ?
#
loop_
_entity_poly.entity_id
_entity_poly.type
_entity_poly.pdbx_seq_one_letter_code
_entity_poly.pdbx_strand_id
1 'polypeptide(L)' 'NVFVDATNRLTRIINWECCGWFPMWWEYTKLCYRRDFYHQWLDLIDDVHTARLKELEVERDLWKYT' A
#
# COMPACT_ATOMS: atom_id res chain seq x y z
N ASN A 1 5.78 2.11 9.60
CA ASN A 1 4.87 3.23 9.95
C ASN A 1 3.70 2.84 10.85
N VAL A 2 3.52 1.55 11.17
CA VAL A 2 2.40 1.05 11.98
C VAL A 2 2.96 0.28 13.19
N PHE A 3 2.48 0.61 14.39
CA PHE A 3 2.77 -0.15 15.62
C PHE A 3 1.59 -1.01 16.02
N VAL A 4 1.90 -2.19 16.55
CA VAL A 4 0.93 -3.13 17.14
C VAL A 4 1.31 -3.46 18.58
N ASP A 5 0.31 -3.72 19.43
CA ASP A 5 0.55 -4.22 20.78
C ASP A 5 0.78 -5.74 20.81
N ALA A 6 1.04 -6.31 21.99
CA ALA A 6 1.25 -7.74 22.17
C ALA A 6 0.01 -8.60 21.82
N THR A 7 -1.14 -7.99 21.60
CA THR A 7 -2.39 -8.64 21.18
C THR A 7 -2.71 -8.42 19.69
N ASN A 8 -1.75 -7.93 18.91
CA ASN A 8 -1.88 -7.61 17.48
C ASN A 8 -2.89 -6.50 17.16
N ARG A 9 -3.18 -5.59 18.12
CA ARG A 9 -4.05 -4.44 17.86
C ARG A 9 -3.23 -3.24 17.40
N LEU A 10 -3.76 -2.51 16.42
CA LEU A 10 -3.20 -1.22 15.99
C LEU A 10 -3.12 -0.25 17.16
N THR A 11 -1.96 0.33 17.40
CA THR A 11 -1.76 1.32 18.48
C THR A 11 -1.44 2.71 17.96
N ARG A 12 -0.53 2.81 16.99
CA ARG A 12 -0.01 4.09 16.49
C ARG A 12 0.34 3.99 15.02
N ILE A 13 -0.01 5.05 14.28
CA ILE A 13 0.56 5.35 12.97
C ILE A 13 1.58 6.47 13.19
N ILE A 14 2.81 6.26 12.72
CA ILE A 14 3.90 7.23 12.81
C ILE A 14 4.38 7.59 11.41
N ASN A 15 5.39 8.47 11.33
CA ASN A 15 6.06 8.80 10.09
C ASN A 15 5.15 9.56 9.10
N TRP A 16 4.49 10.61 9.61
CA TRP A 16 3.52 11.44 8.91
C TRP A 16 4.15 12.55 8.04
N GLU A 17 5.47 12.63 7.95
CA GLU A 17 6.17 13.70 7.23
C GLU A 17 5.94 13.69 5.71
N CYS A 18 5.47 12.57 5.17
CA CYS A 18 5.05 12.44 3.77
C CYS A 18 3.52 12.46 3.58
N CYS A 19 2.75 12.80 4.61
CA CYS A 19 1.30 12.82 4.52
C CYS A 19 0.81 14.03 3.73
N GLY A 20 -0.27 13.82 2.98
CA GLY A 20 -0.84 14.83 2.12
C GLY A 20 -2.18 14.39 1.57
N TRP A 21 -2.81 15.29 0.81
CA TRP A 21 -4.03 14.97 0.08
C TRP A 21 -3.66 14.19 -1.18
N PHE A 22 -3.78 12.88 -1.08
CA PHE A 22 -3.58 11.98 -2.19
C PHE A 22 -4.89 11.38 -2.67
N PRO A 23 -4.94 11.01 -3.95
CA PRO A 23 -5.76 9.92 -4.43
C PRO A 23 -6.20 8.82 -3.42
N MET A 24 -7.49 8.47 -3.38
CA MET A 24 -8.03 7.36 -2.55
C MET A 24 -7.36 5.98 -2.79
N TRP A 25 -6.72 5.77 -3.94
CA TRP A 25 -6.03 4.54 -4.34
C TRP A 25 -4.52 4.60 -4.10
N TRP A 26 -4.03 5.75 -3.61
CA TRP A 26 -2.61 5.97 -3.38
C TRP A 26 -2.00 4.94 -2.45
N GLU A 27 -2.61 4.73 -1.28
CA GLU A 27 -2.09 3.78 -0.30
C GLU A 27 -2.07 2.36 -0.88
N TYR A 28 -3.13 1.95 -1.60
CA TYR A 28 -3.19 0.66 -2.27
C TYR A 28 -2.01 0.47 -3.25
N THR A 29 -1.79 1.41 -4.16
CA THR A 29 -0.70 1.26 -5.14
C THR A 29 0.67 1.34 -4.49
N LYS A 30 0.84 2.13 -3.41
CA LYS A 30 2.10 2.14 -2.64
C LYS A 30 2.36 0.85 -1.86
N LEU A 31 1.33 0.17 -1.37
CA LEU A 31 1.47 -1.14 -0.73
C LEU A 31 1.93 -2.22 -1.72
N CYS A 32 1.67 -2.05 -3.02
CA CYS A 32 2.13 -2.95 -4.08
C CYS A 32 3.54 -2.60 -4.62
N TYR A 33 4.08 -1.43 -4.30
CA TYR A 33 5.36 -0.96 -4.86
C TYR A 33 6.52 -1.89 -4.50
N ARG A 34 7.20 -2.43 -5.54
CA ARG A 34 8.32 -3.39 -5.40
C ARG A 34 7.97 -4.60 -4.52
N ARG A 35 6.73 -5.09 -4.63
CA ARG A 35 6.24 -6.30 -3.94
C ARG A 35 5.82 -7.40 -4.91
N ASP A 36 6.21 -7.30 -6.18
CA ASP A 36 5.78 -8.20 -7.25
C ASP A 36 6.09 -9.69 -6.98
N PHE A 37 7.12 -9.98 -6.17
CA PHE A 37 7.50 -11.35 -5.80
C PHE A 37 6.84 -11.86 -4.51
N TYR A 38 6.08 -11.04 -3.79
CA TYR A 38 5.44 -11.41 -2.53
C TYR A 38 3.94 -11.63 -2.71
N HIS A 39 3.57 -12.70 -3.43
CA HIS A 39 2.18 -12.96 -3.82
C HIS A 39 1.21 -13.00 -2.62
N GLN A 40 1.58 -13.62 -1.51
CA GLN A 40 0.72 -13.66 -0.30
C GLN A 40 0.40 -12.27 0.24
N TRP A 41 1.31 -11.31 0.10
CA TRP A 41 1.06 -9.93 0.48
C TRP A 41 0.12 -9.25 -0.50
N LEU A 42 0.30 -9.48 -1.81
CA LEU A 42 -0.57 -8.92 -2.83
C LEU A 42 -2.01 -9.44 -2.67
N ASP A 43 -2.18 -10.74 -2.45
CA ASP A 43 -3.49 -11.35 -2.17
C ASP A 43 -4.15 -10.72 -0.94
N LEU A 44 -3.40 -10.54 0.16
CA LEU A 44 -3.90 -9.89 1.37
C LEU A 44 -4.33 -8.44 1.12
N ILE A 45 -3.55 -7.68 0.36
CA ILE A 45 -3.86 -6.28 0.07
C ILE A 45 -5.09 -6.16 -0.85
N ASP A 46 -5.23 -7.07 -1.82
CA ASP A 46 -6.40 -7.16 -2.70
C ASP A 46 -7.68 -7.61 -1.96
N ASP A 47 -7.55 -8.36 -0.86
CA ASP A 47 -8.69 -8.70 0.01
C ASP A 47 -9.12 -7.52 0.90
N VAL A 48 -8.16 -6.75 1.42
CA VAL A 48 -8.41 -5.63 2.35
C VAL A 48 -8.85 -4.35 1.62
N HIS A 49 -8.34 -4.11 0.42
CA HIS A 49 -8.73 -2.98 -0.41
C HIS A 49 -9.60 -3.44 -1.58
N THR A 50 -10.53 -2.60 -2.02
CA THR A 50 -11.16 -2.83 -3.33
C THR A 50 -10.08 -2.72 -4.41
N ALA A 51 -9.70 -3.85 -5.01
CA ALA A 51 -8.65 -3.91 -6.03
C ALA A 51 -8.87 -2.84 -7.12
N ARG A 52 -7.85 -2.00 -7.32
CA ARG A 52 -7.84 -0.89 -8.29
C ARG A 52 -6.81 -1.17 -9.37
N LEU A 53 -7.09 -2.22 -10.14
CA LEU A 53 -6.14 -2.81 -11.09
C LEU A 53 -5.67 -1.79 -12.14
N LYS A 54 -6.58 -0.95 -12.66
CA LYS A 54 -6.24 0.06 -13.68
C LYS A 54 -5.26 1.11 -13.16
N GLU A 55 -5.51 1.60 -11.95
CA GLU A 55 -4.64 2.59 -11.35
C GLU A 55 -3.29 2.01 -10.91
N LEU A 56 -3.28 0.75 -10.47
CA LEU A 56 -2.05 0.02 -10.19
C LEU A 56 -1.23 -0.25 -11.46
N GLU A 57 -1.86 -0.57 -12.58
CA GLU A 57 -1.20 -0.70 -13.89
C GLU A 57 -0.50 0.60 -14.30
N VAL A 58 -1.20 1.73 -14.19
CA VAL A 58 -0.62 3.06 -14.49
C VAL A 58 0.56 3.38 -13.56
N GLU A 59 0.43 3.11 -12.26
CA GLU A 59 1.54 3.31 -11.32
C GLU A 59 2.74 2.42 -11.66
N ARG A 60 2.51 1.14 -11.98
CA ARG A 60 3.58 0.21 -12.41
C ARG A 60 4.32 0.69 -13.65
N ASP A 61 3.61 1.29 -14.60
CA ASP A 61 4.25 1.90 -15.77
C ASP A 61 5.11 3.11 -15.40
N LEU A 62 4.64 3.96 -14.48
CA LEU A 62 5.41 5.10 -13.98
C LEU A 62 6.67 4.66 -13.23
N TRP A 63 6.58 3.61 -12.42
CA TRP A 63 7.70 3.09 -11.62
C TRP A 63 8.88 2.59 -12.47
N LYS A 64 8.66 2.24 -13.74
CA LYS A 64 9.75 1.88 -14.67
C LYS A 64 10.76 3.02 -14.88
N TYR A 65 10.34 4.26 -14.59
CA TYR A 65 11.15 5.46 -14.77
C TYR A 65 11.60 6.08 -13.43
N THR A 66 11.42 5.37 -12.30
CA THR A 66 11.73 5.87 -10.94
C THR A 66 12.65 4.92 -10.16
#